data_AF-A0A9P9JSJ4-F1
#
_entry.id   AF-A0A9P9JSJ4-F1
#
_cell.length_a   1.000
_cell.length_b   1.000
_cell.length_c   1.000
_cell.angle_alpha   90.00
_cell.angle_beta   90.00
_cell.angle_gamma   90.00
#
_symmetry.space_group_name_H-M   'P 1'
#
loop_
_entity.id
_entity.type
_entity.pdbx_description
1 polymer ?
#
loop_
_entity_poly.entity_id
_entity_poly.type
_entity_poly.pdbx_seq_one_letter_code
_entity_poly.pdbx_strand_id
1 'polypeptide(L)'
;MCLYAAIWFSSVAVSARASAPIEAPFLPGAEILSLSASPVLDYTQIATFAFNYNHPTVQATGLNFCNVTITLNHPGQGDEVDAESWLPLSTWNGPAQELLRPGA
;
A
#
# COMPACT_ATOMS: atom_id res chain seq x y z
N MET A 1 34.81 24.40 26.72
CA MET A 1 33.60 25.24 26.56
C MET A 1 33.12 25.12 25.11
N CYS A 2 32.02 24.39 24.97
CA CYS A 2 31.20 24.03 23.80
C CYS A 2 31.86 23.89 22.41
N LEU A 3 32.27 22.66 22.11
CA LEU A 3 32.32 22.13 20.75
C LEU A 3 30.89 21.73 20.36
N TYR A 4 30.25 22.48 19.47
CA TYR A 4 28.99 22.05 18.84
C TYR A 4 29.32 21.16 17.64
N ALA A 5 29.12 19.85 17.80
CA ALA A 5 29.10 18.92 16.69
C ALA A 5 27.85 19.22 15.85
N ALA A 6 28.04 19.85 14.70
CA ALA A 6 27.00 19.96 13.68
C ALA A 6 26.77 18.55 13.10
N ILE A 7 25.75 17.87 13.62
CA ILE A 7 25.21 16.65 13.02
C ILE A 7 24.48 17.09 11.75
N TRP A 8 25.18 16.98 10.62
CA TRP A 8 24.60 17.09 9.29
C TRP A 8 23.68 15.89 9.08
N PHE A 9 22.38 16.05 9.35
CA PHE A 9 21.38 15.14 8.78
C PHE A 9 21.37 15.38 7.28
N SER A 10 22.11 14.55 6.54
CA SER A 10 21.91 14.46 5.10
C SER A 10 20.48 13.95 4.89
N SER A 11 19.63 14.78 4.29
CA SER A 11 18.34 14.31 3.80
C SER A 11 18.63 13.28 2.72
N VAL A 12 18.47 12.00 3.05
CA VAL A 12 18.46 10.95 2.04
C VAL A 12 17.22 11.19 1.20
N ALA A 13 17.41 11.66 -0.03
CA ALA A 13 16.35 11.61 -1.01
C ALA A 13 15.97 10.13 -1.18
N VAL A 14 14.76 9.76 -0.76
CA VAL A 14 14.18 8.46 -1.06
C VAL A 14 14.00 8.41 -2.57
N SER A 15 14.96 7.79 -3.26
CA SER A 15 14.85 7.50 -4.68
C SER A 15 13.85 6.37 -4.85
N ALA A 16 12.59 6.71 -5.18
CA ALA A 16 11.49 5.78 -5.42
C ALA A 16 11.62 5.03 -6.76
N ARG A 17 12.79 4.46 -7.03
CA ARG A 17 12.98 3.51 -8.13
C ARG A 17 13.85 2.35 -7.68
N ALA A 18 13.36 1.64 -6.66
CA ALA A 18 13.81 0.29 -6.40
C ALA A 18 13.04 -0.64 -7.35
N SER A 19 13.72 -1.19 -8.35
CA SER A 19 13.23 -2.34 -9.15
C SER A 19 13.51 -3.66 -8.41
N ALA A 20 13.50 -3.63 -7.08
CA ALA A 20 13.71 -4.82 -6.26
C ALA A 20 12.38 -5.58 -6.11
N PRO A 21 12.40 -6.93 -6.09
CA PRO A 21 11.24 -7.71 -5.69
C PRO A 21 10.76 -7.24 -4.31
N ILE A 22 9.45 -7.10 -4.14
CA ILE A 22 8.88 -6.92 -2.79
C ILE A 22 9.06 -8.26 -2.07
N GLU A 23 9.89 -8.26 -1.01
CA GLU A 23 10.03 -9.44 -0.17
C GLU A 23 8.74 -9.68 0.60
N ALA A 24 8.28 -10.93 0.60
CA ALA A 24 7.10 -11.32 1.35
C ALA A 24 7.36 -11.12 2.86
N PRO A 25 6.52 -10.34 3.58
CA PRO A 25 6.69 -10.15 5.00
C PRO A 25 6.37 -11.44 5.77
N PHE A 26 6.97 -11.59 6.95
CA PHE A 26 6.51 -12.61 7.90
C PHE A 26 5.22 -12.14 8.58
N LEU A 27 4.14 -12.91 8.42
CA LEU A 27 2.84 -12.63 9.03
C LEU A 27 2.47 -13.75 10.03
N PRO A 28 2.56 -13.53 11.35
CA PRO A 28 2.17 -14.54 12.32
C PRO A 28 0.70 -14.93 12.17
N GLY A 29 0.42 -16.22 12.04
CA GLY A 29 -0.95 -16.75 11.96
C GLY A 29 -1.56 -16.79 10.56
N ALA A 30 -0.84 -16.35 9.52
CA ALA A 30 -1.22 -16.56 8.14
C ALA A 30 -0.02 -16.99 7.29
N GLU A 31 -0.28 -17.66 6.17
CA GLU A 31 0.73 -17.99 5.17
C GLU A 31 0.49 -17.16 3.90
N ILE A 32 1.56 -16.60 3.34
CA ILE A 32 1.49 -15.89 2.05
C ILE A 32 1.59 -16.93 0.93
N LEU A 33 0.48 -17.10 0.21
CA LEU A 33 0.41 -17.98 -0.96
C LEU A 33 0.98 -17.29 -2.21
N SER A 34 0.67 -16.01 -2.38
CA SER A 34 1.14 -15.22 -3.51
C SER A 34 1.32 -13.75 -3.16
N LEU A 35 2.29 -13.11 -3.80
CA LEU A 35 2.51 -11.66 -3.72
C LEU A 35 2.84 -11.18 -5.13
N SER A 36 2.11 -10.18 -5.60
CA SER A 36 2.39 -9.51 -6.87
C SER A 36 2.31 -7.99 -6.71
N ALA A 37 3.11 -7.28 -7.50
CA ALA A 37 3.17 -5.83 -7.46
C ALA A 37 3.33 -5.31 -8.88
N SER A 38 2.42 -4.44 -9.33
CA SER A 38 2.44 -3.88 -10.68
C SER A 38 2.14 -2.38 -10.66
N PRO A 39 2.89 -1.55 -11.41
CA PRO A 39 2.59 -0.14 -11.51
C PRO A 39 1.30 0.08 -12.33
N VAL A 40 0.42 0.92 -11.81
CA VAL A 40 -0.79 1.42 -12.46
C VAL A 40 -0.65 2.92 -12.64
N LEU A 41 -0.83 3.40 -13.87
CA LEU A 41 -0.65 4.80 -14.25
C LEU A 41 -1.98 5.42 -14.71
N ASP A 42 -2.13 6.72 -14.47
CA ASP A 42 -3.27 7.55 -14.87
C ASP A 42 -4.64 6.99 -14.46
N TYR A 43 -4.69 6.36 -13.28
CA TYR A 43 -5.90 5.74 -12.75
C TYR A 43 -6.91 6.78 -12.28
N THR A 44 -8.17 6.61 -12.68
CA THR A 44 -9.28 7.47 -12.29
C THR A 44 -10.47 6.62 -11.88
N GLN A 45 -11.04 6.90 -10.71
CA GLN A 45 -12.22 6.23 -10.19
C GLN A 45 -13.09 7.15 -9.35
N ILE A 46 -14.37 6.79 -9.26
CA ILE A 46 -15.33 7.45 -8.38
C ILE A 46 -15.84 6.43 -7.36
N ALA A 47 -15.53 6.65 -6.09
CA ALA A 47 -16.15 5.92 -5.00
C ALA A 47 -17.38 6.72 -4.55
N THR A 48 -18.55 6.26 -4.97
CA THR A 48 -19.84 6.88 -4.59
C THR A 48 -20.16 6.61 -3.12
N PHE A 49 -21.10 7.37 -2.55
CA PHE A 49 -21.57 7.15 -1.17
C PHE A 49 -22.04 5.70 -0.92
N ALA A 50 -22.52 4.99 -1.95
CA ALA A 50 -22.95 3.60 -1.83
C ALA A 50 -21.80 2.64 -1.50
N PHE A 51 -20.56 3.01 -1.82
CA PHE A 51 -19.35 2.20 -1.60
C PHE A 51 -18.35 2.88 -0.65
N ASN A 52 -18.56 4.14 -0.28
CA ASN A 52 -17.77 4.87 0.70
C ASN A 52 -18.56 5.08 1.99
N TYR A 53 -18.84 3.99 2.70
CA TYR A 53 -19.68 4.01 3.89
C TYR A 53 -19.19 5.03 4.92
N ASN A 54 -20.11 5.86 5.44
CA ASN A 54 -19.82 6.95 6.39
C ASN A 54 -18.95 8.10 5.85
N HIS A 55 -18.72 8.17 4.54
CA HIS A 55 -17.92 9.19 3.89
C HIS A 55 -18.63 9.75 2.64
N PRO A 56 -18.26 10.96 2.18
CA PRO A 56 -18.82 11.51 0.95
C PRO A 56 -18.35 10.73 -0.28
N THR A 57 -19.00 11.00 -1.41
CA THR A 57 -18.48 10.56 -2.71
C THR A 57 -17.11 11.20 -2.95
N VAL A 58 -16.12 10.39 -3.29
CA VAL A 58 -14.75 10.84 -3.59
C VAL A 58 -14.36 10.42 -4.99
N GLN A 59 -13.59 11.27 -5.67
CA GLN A 59 -13.05 10.99 -6.99
C GLN A 59 -11.52 10.99 -6.91
N ALA A 60 -10.94 9.86 -7.30
CA ALA A 60 -9.53 9.72 -7.60
C ALA A 60 -9.32 10.04 -9.08
N THR A 61 -8.36 10.90 -9.41
CA THR A 61 -8.07 11.30 -10.80
C THR A 61 -6.58 11.32 -11.04
N GLY A 62 -6.11 10.67 -12.11
CA GLY A 62 -4.70 10.69 -12.52
C GLY A 62 -3.74 10.10 -11.48
N LEU A 63 -4.18 9.08 -10.74
CA LEU A 63 -3.36 8.44 -9.72
C LEU A 63 -2.32 7.51 -10.34
N ASN A 64 -1.10 7.58 -9.81
CA ASN A 64 0.01 6.71 -10.16
C ASN A 64 0.46 5.94 -8.91
N PHE A 65 0.22 4.64 -8.88
CA PHE A 65 0.50 3.79 -7.72
C PHE A 65 1.00 2.41 -8.16
N CYS A 66 1.54 1.65 -7.21
CA CYS A 66 1.83 0.24 -7.35
C CYS A 66 0.66 -0.54 -6.73
N ASN A 67 -0.05 -1.29 -7.56
CA ASN A 67 -1.07 -2.23 -7.09
C ASN A 67 -0.37 -3.48 -6.59
N VAL A 68 -0.43 -3.70 -5.27
CA VAL A 68 0.10 -4.87 -4.59
C VAL A 68 -1.07 -5.77 -4.23
N THR A 69 -1.03 -7.01 -4.69
CA THR A 69 -2.02 -8.04 -4.35
C THR A 69 -1.32 -9.15 -3.58
N ILE A 70 -1.90 -9.52 -2.44
CA ILE A 70 -1.42 -10.60 -1.59
C ILE A 70 -2.57 -11.60 -1.38
N THR A 71 -2.30 -12.89 -1.62
CA THR A 71 -3.21 -13.96 -1.24
C THR A 71 -2.67 -14.63 0.01
N LEU A 72 -3.49 -14.69 1.06
CA LEU A 72 -3.17 -15.24 2.37
C LEU A 72 -4.05 -16.47 2.65
N ASN A 73 -3.52 -17.43 3.40
CA ASN A 73 -4.33 -18.48 4.05
C ASN A 73 -4.21 -18.37 5.58
N HIS A 74 -5.23 -18.84 6.31
CA HIS A 74 -5.04 -19.20 7.71
C HIS A 74 -4.73 -20.71 7.81
N PRO A 75 -3.58 -21.10 8.42
CA PRO A 75 -3.21 -22.50 8.54
C PRO A 75 -4.29 -23.33 9.25
N GLY A 76 -4.83 -24.33 8.55
CA GLY A 76 -5.83 -25.26 9.06
C GLY A 76 -7.29 -24.81 8.98
N GLN A 77 -7.58 -23.59 8.51
CA GLN A 77 -8.95 -23.11 8.29
C GLN A 77 -9.47 -23.44 6.89
N GLY A 78 -8.58 -23.59 5.91
CA GLY A 78 -8.95 -23.90 4.53
C GLY A 78 -9.62 -22.72 3.81
N ASP A 79 -9.28 -21.50 4.21
CA ASP A 79 -9.73 -20.25 3.59
C ASP A 79 -8.59 -19.56 2.83
N GLU A 80 -8.96 -18.70 1.88
CA GLU A 80 -8.06 -17.81 1.16
C GLU A 80 -8.60 -16.38 1.24
N VAL A 81 -7.70 -15.43 1.49
CA VAL A 81 -8.02 -14.00 1.61
C VAL A 81 -7.15 -13.22 0.65
N ASP A 82 -7.78 -12.49 -0.26
CA ASP A 82 -7.10 -11.56 -1.15
C ASP A 82 -7.11 -10.15 -0.54
N ALA A 83 -5.92 -9.59 -0.34
CA ALA A 83 -5.72 -8.21 0.08
C ALA A 83 -5.09 -7.40 -1.05
N GLU A 84 -5.66 -6.23 -1.33
CA GLU A 84 -5.16 -5.28 -2.32
C GLU A 84 -4.68 -4.00 -1.62
N SER A 85 -3.49 -3.53 -1.97
CA SER A 85 -2.93 -2.28 -1.44
C SER A 85 -2.38 -1.41 -2.57
N TRP A 86 -2.66 -0.11 -2.53
CA TRP A 86 -2.23 0.86 -3.54
C TRP A 86 -1.14 1.76 -2.96
N LEU A 87 0.13 1.43 -3.26
CA LEU A 87 1.28 2.19 -2.76
C LEU A 87 1.65 3.31 -3.74
N PRO A 88 1.70 4.59 -3.35
CA PRO A 88 2.04 5.65 -4.30
C PRO A 88 3.46 5.47 -4.85
N LEU A 89 3.64 5.74 -6.15
CA LEU A 89 4.96 5.64 -6.80
C LEU A 89 5.89 6.81 -6.43
N SER A 90 5.39 7.83 -5.76
CA SER A 90 6.14 9.04 -5.40
C SER A 90 6.14 9.29 -3.89
N THR A 91 5.34 10.25 -3.42
CA THR A 91 5.35 10.71 -2.03
C THR A 91 4.18 10.11 -1.27
N TRP A 92 4.49 9.56 -0.09
CA TRP A 92 3.50 9.11 0.88
C TRP A 92 2.98 10.29 1.71
N ASN A 93 1.65 10.41 1.84
CA ASN A 93 1.01 11.61 2.41
C ASN A 93 0.45 11.46 3.83
N GLY A 94 0.62 10.32 4.50
CA GLY A 94 0.10 10.15 5.87
C GLY A 94 -0.26 8.72 6.21
N PRO A 95 -1.20 8.45 7.15
CA PRO A 95 -1.58 7.07 7.47
C PRO A 95 -2.30 6.38 6.31
N ALA A 96 -2.17 5.05 6.24
CA ALA A 96 -2.92 4.25 5.28
C ALA A 96 -4.42 4.25 5.61
N GLN A 97 -5.24 4.09 4.58
CA GLN A 97 -6.69 3.92 4.71
C GLN A 97 -7.05 2.51 4.27
N GLU A 98 -7.94 1.87 5.02
CA GLU A 98 -8.47 0.54 4.75
C GLU A 98 -9.86 0.66 4.12
N LEU A 99 -10.13 -0.10 3.07
CA LEU A 99 -11.46 -0.22 2.48
C LEU A 99 -11.79 -1.70 2.26
N LEU A 100 -12.93 -2.13 2.79
CA LEU A 100 -13.46 -3.47 2.52
C LEU A 100 -13.98 -3.52 1.08
N ARG A 101 -13.48 -4.49 0.31
CA ARG A 101 -13.97 -4.75 -1.04
C ARG A 101 -15.33 -5.45 -0.95
N PRO A 102 -16.41 -4.89 -1.53
CA PRO A 102 -17.72 -5.53 -1.51
C PRO A 102 -17.72 -6.82 -2.32
N GLY A 103 -18.21 -7.91 -1.73
CA GLY A 103 -18.42 -9.19 -2.42
C GLY A 103 -17.27 -10.21 -2.35
N ALA A 104 -16.37 -10.08 -1.38
CA ALA A 104 -15.61 -11.22 -0.86
C ALA A 104 -16.49 -12.05 0.09
#